data_AF-A0A087MFW8-F1
#
_entry.id   AF-A0A087MFW8-F1
#
_cell.length_a   1.000
_cell.length_b   1.000
_cell.length_c   1.000
_cell.angle_alpha   90.00
_cell.angle_beta   90.00
_cell.angle_gamma   90.00
#
_symmetry.space_group_name_H-M   'P 1'
#
loop_
_entity.id
_entity.type
_entity.pdbx_description
1 polymer ?
#
loop_
_entity_poly.entity_id
_entity_poly.type
_entity_poly.pdbx_seq_one_letter_code
_entity_poly.pdbx_strand_id
1 'polypeptide(L)'
;MAIALATTPFGSAQSLAAEPRYATGNPADWPAELDAVVAAPDNHEVLLENDTVRVLSVTLAPGEVEPLHSHRWPSVLHIQSAGHFTDHDAKGQLIFDSRQAPAPMKLPLTMWKGPEAPHSPTNLSEDVTIRLLRVEVKHPAPPRLQNAGSFPQDGSLVRPEDGVILADGRLLVADQAHGLVSLDTQGKKQPFGRFAEAGYRHAPPAHAAGPNGVALEPDGVHVLVADIFTGAIWRVDTRNQDVTRAYQHEFGVNAARRDSTGALWFTQSTRNQPPDSEARMFAAVNEAPRDGALFRIAPATSGSAPVAELKASDLNFANGLAIDEAADQIYVAETMGNRIIHFPLSAATGELGERRVLASLRTPDNIELDGRGRLWVASPVGNALYVVDTQSGEWTTAFHPQAEAYARMMVEWERRTDLGEPRLPLFGPDMWSSMPGLVTGMILSPDGQPAYVTGLGNALVKLEAAGTPTP
;
A
#
# COMPACT_ATOMS: atom_id res chain seq x y z
N MET A 1 -9.29 53.14 16.87
CA MET A 1 -10.59 52.54 17.22
C MET A 1 -10.59 51.14 16.62
N ALA A 2 -10.12 50.17 17.41
CA ALA A 2 -9.92 48.79 16.98
C ALA A 2 -11.18 47.98 17.32
N ILE A 3 -11.76 47.30 16.33
CA ILE A 3 -12.88 46.39 16.53
C ILE A 3 -12.29 45.04 16.93
N ALA A 4 -12.39 44.71 18.22
CA ALA A 4 -12.09 43.38 18.73
C ALA A 4 -13.26 42.44 18.38
N LEU A 5 -13.04 41.54 17.43
CA LEU A 5 -13.93 40.40 17.21
C LEU A 5 -13.60 39.34 18.25
N ALA A 6 -14.48 39.19 19.23
CA ALA A 6 -14.46 38.09 20.17
C ALA A 6 -14.75 36.79 19.42
N THR A 7 -13.74 35.93 19.29
CA THR A 7 -13.91 34.55 18.82
C THR A 7 -14.45 33.71 19.98
N THR A 8 -15.74 33.40 19.93
CA THR A 8 -16.32 32.32 20.74
C THR A 8 -15.70 30.98 20.30
N PRO A 9 -15.29 30.09 21.22
CA PRO A 9 -14.81 28.77 20.85
C PRO A 9 -15.99 27.95 20.32
N PHE A 10 -15.97 27.64 19.03
CA PHE A 10 -16.86 26.66 18.42
C PHE A 10 -16.40 25.24 18.80
N GLY A 11 -17.39 24.36 19.01
CA GLY A 11 -17.31 23.17 19.85
C GLY A 11 -16.19 22.18 19.53
N SER A 12 -15.57 21.68 20.59
CA SER A 12 -14.69 20.52 20.57
C SER A 12 -15.47 19.27 20.14
N ALA A 13 -14.91 18.50 19.22
CA ALA A 13 -15.30 17.10 19.02
C ALA A 13 -15.05 16.35 20.34
N GLN A 14 -16.12 15.88 20.99
CA GLN A 14 -16.01 15.05 22.18
C GLN A 14 -15.59 13.64 21.75
N SER A 15 -14.32 13.29 21.95
CA SER A 15 -13.89 11.90 22.00
C SER A 15 -14.54 11.23 23.22
N LEU A 16 -15.32 10.17 22.99
CA LEU A 16 -15.75 9.26 24.05
C LEU A 16 -14.52 8.46 24.49
N ALA A 17 -14.07 8.62 25.72
CA ALA A 17 -12.91 7.91 26.28
C ALA A 17 -13.14 6.40 26.52
N ALA A 18 -14.21 5.82 25.98
CA ALA A 18 -14.49 4.39 25.99
C ALA A 18 -15.08 3.99 24.64
N GLU A 19 -14.23 3.77 23.64
CA GLU A 19 -14.67 3.17 22.38
C GLU A 19 -14.97 1.67 22.58
N PRO A 20 -16.01 1.12 21.94
CA PRO A 20 -16.30 -0.31 21.97
C PRO A 20 -15.10 -1.12 21.46
N ARG A 21 -14.76 -2.21 22.14
CA ARG A 21 -13.65 -3.08 21.75
C ARG A 21 -14.15 -4.19 20.83
N TYR A 22 -14.42 -3.86 19.58
CA TYR A 22 -14.72 -4.87 18.58
C TYR A 22 -13.51 -5.79 18.34
N ALA A 23 -13.77 -7.07 18.08
CA ALA A 23 -12.73 -7.97 17.60
C ALA A 23 -12.14 -7.42 16.29
N THR A 24 -10.82 -7.43 16.17
CA THR A 24 -10.12 -6.98 14.97
C THR A 24 -9.88 -8.16 14.02
N GLY A 25 -10.13 -7.95 12.73
CA GLY A 25 -10.01 -8.95 11.66
C GLY A 25 -10.32 -8.31 10.31
N ASN A 26 -10.06 -9.02 9.20
CA ASN A 26 -10.36 -8.51 7.87
C ASN A 26 -11.88 -8.55 7.62
N PRO A 27 -12.57 -7.41 7.40
CA PRO A 27 -14.01 -7.39 7.17
C PRO A 27 -14.47 -8.18 5.94
N ALA A 28 -13.57 -8.39 4.97
CA ALA A 28 -13.85 -9.20 3.78
C ALA A 28 -14.07 -10.68 4.11
N ASP A 29 -13.53 -11.17 5.24
CA ASP A 29 -13.61 -12.57 5.65
C ASP A 29 -14.85 -12.86 6.51
N TRP A 30 -15.65 -11.83 6.84
CA TRP A 30 -16.85 -12.01 7.65
C TRP A 30 -17.97 -12.68 6.84
N PRO A 31 -18.72 -13.65 7.44
CA PRO A 31 -19.78 -14.36 6.74
C PRO A 31 -20.83 -13.40 6.16
N ALA A 32 -21.21 -13.61 4.90
CA ALA A 32 -22.14 -12.73 4.21
C ALA A 32 -23.55 -12.75 4.84
N GLU A 33 -23.95 -13.86 5.43
CA GLU A 33 -25.18 -14.02 6.19
C GLU A 33 -25.24 -13.17 7.47
N LEU A 34 -24.10 -12.67 7.96
CA LEU A 34 -24.01 -11.76 9.09
C LEU A 34 -24.03 -10.29 8.66
N ASP A 35 -24.25 -9.95 7.38
CA ASP A 35 -24.46 -8.56 7.00
C ASP A 35 -25.71 -7.99 7.69
N ALA A 36 -25.62 -6.78 8.23
CA ALA A 36 -26.67 -6.14 9.04
C ALA A 36 -28.09 -6.24 8.45
N VAL A 37 -28.25 -5.99 7.15
CA VAL A 37 -29.57 -5.99 6.50
C VAL A 37 -30.13 -7.40 6.25
N VAL A 38 -29.27 -8.42 6.33
CA VAL A 38 -29.64 -9.83 6.19
C VAL A 38 -29.94 -10.45 7.55
N ALA A 39 -29.07 -10.21 8.53
CA ALA A 39 -29.15 -10.82 9.85
C ALA A 39 -30.17 -10.16 10.78
N ALA A 40 -30.34 -8.84 10.67
CA ALA A 40 -31.24 -8.04 11.50
C ALA A 40 -32.18 -7.15 10.64
N PRO A 41 -32.99 -7.74 9.74
CA PRO A 41 -33.81 -6.99 8.78
C PRO A 41 -34.92 -6.16 9.45
N ASP A 42 -35.38 -6.57 10.63
CA ASP A 42 -36.39 -5.83 11.40
C ASP A 42 -35.81 -4.56 12.03
N ASN A 43 -34.49 -4.48 12.20
CA ASN A 43 -33.79 -3.36 12.80
C ASN A 43 -33.15 -2.42 11.77
N HIS A 44 -32.81 -2.94 10.57
CA HIS A 44 -32.07 -2.23 9.53
C HIS A 44 -32.89 -2.01 8.25
N GLU A 45 -33.36 -0.78 8.05
CA GLU A 45 -34.04 -0.38 6.81
C GLU A 45 -33.06 0.30 5.85
N VAL A 46 -32.96 -0.19 4.60
CA VAL A 46 -32.15 0.43 3.55
C VAL A 46 -32.90 1.62 2.95
N LEU A 47 -32.38 2.83 3.19
CA LEU A 47 -32.94 4.08 2.63
C LEU A 47 -32.35 4.41 1.25
N LEU A 48 -31.07 4.10 1.06
CA LEU A 48 -30.33 4.29 -0.20
C LEU A 48 -29.21 3.26 -0.26
N GLU A 49 -29.01 2.66 -1.43
CA GLU A 49 -27.82 1.86 -1.69
C GLU A 49 -27.35 2.06 -3.13
N ASN A 50 -26.06 2.36 -3.28
CA ASN A 50 -25.36 2.39 -4.57
C ASN A 50 -23.95 1.79 -4.40
N ASP A 51 -23.11 1.93 -5.42
CA ASP A 51 -21.76 1.33 -5.40
C ASP A 51 -20.85 1.99 -4.37
N THR A 52 -21.08 3.26 -4.01
CA THR A 52 -20.19 4.01 -3.09
C THR A 52 -20.67 3.99 -1.64
N VAL A 53 -21.98 4.04 -1.40
CA VAL A 53 -22.56 4.20 -0.06
C VAL A 53 -23.82 3.37 0.13
N ARG A 54 -24.04 2.95 1.39
CA ARG A 54 -25.31 2.40 1.87
C ARG A 54 -25.80 3.23 3.06
N VAL A 55 -27.01 3.78 2.96
CA VAL A 55 -27.65 4.56 4.03
C VAL A 55 -28.74 3.71 4.67
N LEU A 56 -28.61 3.47 5.96
CA LEU A 56 -29.52 2.68 6.76
C LEU A 56 -30.24 3.57 7.78
N SER A 57 -31.54 3.35 7.96
CA SER A 57 -32.24 3.71 9.19
C SER A 57 -32.16 2.53 10.13
N VAL A 58 -31.65 2.73 11.34
CA VAL A 58 -31.52 1.65 12.34
C VAL A 58 -32.38 1.98 13.54
N THR A 59 -33.21 1.02 13.95
CA THR A 59 -34.08 1.14 15.12
C THR A 59 -34.00 -0.08 16.03
N LEU A 60 -33.87 0.18 17.34
CA LEU A 60 -33.90 -0.85 18.37
C LEU A 60 -34.86 -0.44 19.49
N ALA A 61 -35.95 -1.20 19.65
CA ALA A 61 -37.01 -0.91 20.60
C ALA A 61 -36.55 -1.04 22.06
N PRO A 62 -37.25 -0.43 23.02
CA PRO A 62 -36.97 -0.61 24.44
C PRO A 62 -36.94 -2.10 24.83
N GLY A 63 -35.88 -2.53 25.53
CA GLY A 63 -35.68 -3.93 25.96
C GLY A 63 -35.28 -4.91 24.85
N GLU A 64 -35.16 -4.46 23.60
CA GLU A 64 -34.85 -5.33 22.46
C GLU A 64 -33.36 -5.71 22.41
N VAL A 65 -33.10 -6.96 22.02
CA VAL A 65 -31.77 -7.47 21.67
C VAL A 65 -31.73 -7.61 20.15
N GLU A 66 -30.84 -6.87 19.51
CA GLU A 66 -30.65 -6.97 18.07
C GLU A 66 -29.96 -8.29 17.70
N PRO A 67 -30.40 -8.99 16.64
CA PRO A 67 -29.71 -10.19 16.17
C PRO A 67 -28.21 -9.96 15.92
N LEU A 68 -27.42 -11.02 16.09
CA LEU A 68 -25.98 -10.96 15.81
C LEU A 68 -25.74 -10.57 14.34
N HIS A 69 -25.04 -9.47 14.13
CA HIS A 69 -24.79 -8.93 12.79
C HIS A 69 -23.45 -8.19 12.73
N SER A 70 -23.02 -7.83 11.52
CA SER A 70 -21.76 -7.15 11.25
C SER A 70 -21.96 -6.01 10.26
N HIS A 71 -21.06 -5.03 10.34
CA HIS A 71 -21.00 -3.92 9.42
C HIS A 71 -19.62 -3.90 8.77
N ARG A 72 -19.50 -4.52 7.60
CA ARG A 72 -18.22 -4.70 6.89
C ARG A 72 -17.54 -3.39 6.46
N TRP A 73 -18.31 -2.31 6.34
CA TRP A 73 -17.83 -1.02 5.87
C TRP A 73 -17.74 -0.01 7.02
N PRO A 74 -16.74 0.90 6.98
CA PRO A 74 -16.72 2.02 7.90
C PRO A 74 -17.94 2.91 7.65
N SER A 75 -18.35 3.66 8.65
CA SER A 75 -19.61 4.39 8.59
C SER A 75 -19.63 5.68 9.40
N VAL A 76 -20.46 6.63 8.95
CA VAL A 76 -20.93 7.73 9.79
C VAL A 76 -22.20 7.27 10.49
N LEU A 77 -22.22 7.35 11.82
CA LEU A 77 -23.43 7.16 12.62
C LEU A 77 -23.94 8.53 13.04
N HIS A 78 -25.23 8.77 12.84
CA HIS A 78 -25.96 9.90 13.40
C HIS A 78 -27.04 9.37 14.34
N ILE A 79 -26.70 9.27 15.63
CA ILE A 79 -27.57 8.78 16.68
C ILE A 79 -28.53 9.89 17.07
N GLN A 80 -29.81 9.69 16.78
CA GLN A 80 -30.87 10.67 16.99
C GLN A 80 -31.46 10.55 18.40
N SER A 81 -31.70 9.31 18.84
CA SER A 81 -32.18 8.99 20.18
C SER A 81 -31.55 7.69 20.67
N ALA A 82 -31.20 7.63 21.95
CA ALA A 82 -30.75 6.42 22.63
C ALA A 82 -30.85 6.66 24.14
N GLY A 83 -31.29 5.65 24.89
CA GLY A 83 -31.05 5.60 26.33
C GLY A 83 -29.83 4.73 26.62
N HIS A 84 -29.89 3.91 27.67
CA HIS A 84 -28.79 3.00 27.97
C HIS A 84 -28.84 1.77 27.06
N PHE A 85 -27.67 1.32 26.62
CA PHE A 85 -27.48 0.09 25.88
C PHE A 85 -26.18 -0.60 26.26
N THR A 86 -26.11 -1.90 25.97
CA THR A 86 -24.90 -2.72 26.01
C THR A 86 -24.66 -3.33 24.64
N ASP A 87 -23.43 -3.72 24.36
CA ASP A 87 -23.06 -4.41 23.13
C ASP A 87 -22.20 -5.64 23.46
N HIS A 88 -22.41 -6.74 22.74
CA HIS A 88 -21.73 -8.01 22.94
C HIS A 88 -21.10 -8.51 21.65
N ASP A 89 -19.96 -9.18 21.74
CA ASP A 89 -19.33 -9.85 20.59
C ASP A 89 -20.04 -11.17 20.22
N ALA A 90 -19.59 -11.80 19.13
CA ALA A 90 -20.10 -13.11 18.68
C ALA A 90 -19.98 -14.26 19.71
N LYS A 91 -19.18 -14.11 20.76
CA LYS A 91 -19.03 -15.07 21.85
C LYS A 91 -19.91 -14.70 23.06
N GLY A 92 -20.69 -13.63 22.98
CA GLY A 92 -21.52 -13.10 24.05
C GLY A 92 -20.73 -12.33 25.12
N GLN A 93 -19.50 -11.91 24.84
CA GLN A 93 -18.71 -11.11 25.77
C GLN A 93 -19.08 -9.63 25.64
N LEU A 94 -19.25 -8.95 26.76
CA LEU A 94 -19.56 -7.52 26.81
C LEU A 94 -18.39 -6.70 26.25
N ILE A 95 -18.65 -5.93 25.18
CA ILE A 95 -17.67 -5.05 24.54
C ILE A 95 -17.91 -3.57 24.81
N PHE A 96 -19.14 -3.20 25.19
CA PHE A 96 -19.49 -1.83 25.57
C PHE A 96 -20.71 -1.79 26.51
N ASP A 97 -20.68 -0.88 27.49
CA ASP A 97 -21.81 -0.56 28.36
C ASP A 97 -21.90 0.96 28.54
N SER A 98 -22.95 1.55 27.94
CA SER A 98 -23.18 2.99 27.98
C SER A 98 -23.29 3.59 29.40
N ARG A 99 -23.65 2.79 30.41
CA ARG A 99 -23.76 3.24 31.81
C ARG A 99 -22.40 3.45 32.47
N GLN A 100 -21.36 2.84 31.90
CA GLN A 100 -19.98 2.95 32.38
C GLN A 100 -19.22 4.09 31.69
N ALA A 101 -19.87 4.82 30.77
CA ALA A 101 -19.27 5.97 30.11
C ALA A 101 -19.01 7.12 31.11
N PRO A 102 -17.88 7.82 31.02
CA PRO A 102 -17.48 8.85 31.98
C PRO A 102 -18.38 10.09 31.98
N ALA A 103 -19.22 10.26 30.96
CA ALA A 103 -20.23 11.31 30.88
C ALA A 103 -21.47 10.80 30.11
N PRO A 104 -22.67 11.34 30.40
CA PRO A 104 -23.87 11.04 29.63
C PRO A 104 -23.70 11.40 28.16
N MET A 105 -24.18 10.52 27.27
CA MET A 105 -24.17 10.76 25.82
C MET A 105 -25.06 11.97 25.49
N LYS A 106 -24.47 12.99 24.85
CA LYS A 106 -25.23 14.15 24.37
C LYS A 106 -25.79 13.83 22.98
N LEU A 107 -27.11 13.84 22.85
CA LEU A 107 -27.81 13.53 21.62
C LEU A 107 -28.44 14.79 20.98
N PRO A 108 -28.53 14.87 19.65
CA PRO A 108 -28.03 13.88 18.70
C PRO A 108 -26.49 13.85 18.66
N LEU A 109 -25.93 12.67 18.39
CA LEU A 109 -24.48 12.45 18.31
C LEU A 109 -24.11 11.94 16.93
N THR A 110 -23.21 12.64 16.25
CA THR A 110 -22.62 12.17 15.00
C THR A 110 -21.19 11.71 15.24
N MET A 111 -20.85 10.52 14.77
CA MET A 111 -19.50 9.96 14.90
C MET A 111 -19.11 9.11 13.69
N TRP A 112 -17.80 8.94 13.49
CA TRP A 112 -17.27 7.95 12.56
C TRP A 112 -16.98 6.65 13.30
N LYS A 113 -17.31 5.51 12.69
CA LYS A 113 -16.90 4.17 13.16
C LYS A 113 -16.22 3.42 12.03
N GLY A 114 -15.16 2.67 12.37
CA GLY A 114 -14.60 1.67 11.46
C GLY A 114 -15.60 0.51 11.18
N PRO A 115 -15.21 -0.48 10.36
CA PRO A 115 -15.94 -1.73 10.25
C PRO A 115 -16.18 -2.37 11.62
N GLU A 116 -17.33 -2.97 11.82
CA GLU A 116 -17.73 -3.57 13.08
C GLU A 116 -17.89 -5.08 12.91
N ALA A 117 -17.00 -5.83 13.55
CA ALA A 117 -17.06 -7.29 13.60
C ALA A 117 -18.39 -7.76 14.22
N PRO A 118 -18.80 -9.03 13.97
CA PRO A 118 -20.08 -9.54 14.44
C PRO A 118 -20.37 -9.22 15.93
N HIS A 119 -21.46 -8.49 16.16
CA HIS A 119 -21.89 -7.98 17.46
C HIS A 119 -23.42 -7.97 17.62
N SER A 120 -23.90 -7.71 18.84
CA SER A 120 -25.34 -7.74 19.19
C SER A 120 -25.64 -6.74 20.31
N PRO A 121 -26.15 -5.53 19.97
CA PRO A 121 -26.54 -4.55 20.96
C PRO A 121 -27.88 -4.91 21.63
N THR A 122 -28.02 -4.45 22.87
CA THR A 122 -29.24 -4.56 23.66
C THR A 122 -29.64 -3.19 24.16
N ASN A 123 -30.85 -2.75 23.83
CA ASN A 123 -31.41 -1.53 24.39
C ASN A 123 -31.92 -1.79 25.80
N LEU A 124 -31.28 -1.18 26.79
CA LEU A 124 -31.63 -1.33 28.21
C LEU A 124 -32.67 -0.31 28.68
N SER A 125 -33.13 0.58 27.79
CA SER A 125 -34.14 1.58 28.12
C SER A 125 -35.52 0.93 28.22
N GLU A 126 -36.39 1.46 29.09
CA GLU A 126 -37.78 0.99 29.22
C GLU A 126 -38.73 1.72 28.25
N ASP A 127 -38.38 2.95 27.84
CA ASP A 127 -39.26 3.85 27.09
C ASP A 127 -38.58 4.55 25.90
N VAL A 128 -37.24 4.52 25.80
CA VAL A 128 -36.49 5.16 24.72
C VAL A 128 -36.08 4.15 23.64
N THR A 129 -36.64 4.30 22.44
CA THR A 129 -36.13 3.62 21.23
C THR A 129 -34.78 4.20 20.81
N ILE A 130 -33.81 3.34 20.50
CA ILE A 130 -32.59 3.77 19.81
C ILE A 130 -32.94 4.01 18.35
N ARG A 131 -32.64 5.21 17.85
CA ARG A 131 -32.80 5.59 16.45
C ARG A 131 -31.53 6.22 15.95
N LEU A 132 -31.01 5.72 14.84
CA LEU A 132 -29.85 6.29 14.19
C LEU A 132 -29.95 6.18 12.67
N LEU A 133 -29.29 7.11 11.99
CA LEU A 133 -28.92 6.93 10.59
C LEU A 133 -27.49 6.40 10.55
N ARG A 134 -27.25 5.39 9.72
CA ARG A 134 -25.91 4.85 9.47
C ARG A 134 -25.59 4.97 7.99
N VAL A 135 -24.53 5.71 7.66
CA VAL A 135 -24.03 5.85 6.28
C VAL A 135 -22.76 5.05 6.17
N GLU A 136 -22.85 3.86 5.59
CA GLU A 136 -21.73 2.97 5.32
C GLU A 136 -21.04 3.36 4.00
N VAL A 137 -19.72 3.46 4.02
CA VAL A 137 -18.90 3.85 2.88
C VAL A 137 -18.22 2.60 2.32
N LYS A 138 -18.68 2.14 1.15
CA LYS A 138 -18.23 0.88 0.54
C LYS A 138 -16.78 0.95 0.07
N HIS A 139 -16.40 2.10 -0.49
CA HIS A 139 -15.05 2.41 -0.96
C HIS A 139 -14.53 3.67 -0.24
N PRO A 140 -14.10 3.57 1.02
CA PRO A 140 -13.58 4.73 1.73
C PRO A 140 -12.31 5.20 1.03
N ALA A 141 -12.19 6.51 0.85
CA ALA A 141 -10.93 7.11 0.40
C ALA A 141 -9.79 6.60 1.29
N PRO A 142 -8.63 6.26 0.71
CA PRO A 142 -7.47 5.88 1.52
C PRO A 142 -7.13 7.01 2.50
N PRO A 143 -6.55 6.67 3.67
CA PRO A 143 -6.13 7.67 4.62
C PRO A 143 -5.14 8.63 3.95
N ARG A 144 -5.30 9.93 4.23
CA ARG A 144 -4.20 10.86 3.98
C ARG A 144 -3.07 10.50 4.93
N LEU A 145 -1.87 10.36 4.40
CA LEU A 145 -0.69 10.02 5.17
C LEU A 145 0.15 11.28 5.38
N GLN A 146 0.87 11.33 6.50
CA GLN A 146 1.82 12.38 6.81
C GLN A 146 3.18 11.80 7.20
N ASN A 147 4.22 12.61 7.02
CA ASN A 147 5.60 12.24 7.37
C ASN A 147 5.75 12.25 8.90
N ALA A 148 5.99 11.08 9.48
CA ALA A 148 6.22 10.87 10.91
C ALA A 148 7.71 10.84 11.30
N GLY A 149 8.61 11.10 10.35
CA GLY A 149 10.06 11.20 10.56
C GLY A 149 10.88 10.16 9.80
N SER A 150 12.20 10.34 9.81
CA SER A 150 13.16 9.47 9.13
C SER A 150 13.39 8.16 9.89
N PHE A 151 13.62 7.07 9.16
CA PHE A 151 13.92 5.76 9.75
C PHE A 151 14.92 4.96 8.89
N PRO A 152 16.06 4.49 9.41
CA PRO A 152 16.57 4.75 10.75
C PRO A 152 16.98 6.22 10.92
N GLN A 153 16.98 6.71 12.17
CA GLN A 153 17.29 8.12 12.45
C GLN A 153 18.75 8.49 12.13
N ASP A 154 19.64 7.50 12.11
CA ASP A 154 21.07 7.70 11.82
C ASP A 154 21.38 7.85 10.32
N GLY A 155 20.39 7.64 9.45
CA GLY A 155 20.58 7.75 8.01
C GLY A 155 21.61 6.76 7.45
N SER A 156 21.67 5.55 8.01
CA SER A 156 22.67 4.54 7.67
C SER A 156 22.33 3.66 6.46
N LEU A 157 21.17 3.81 5.83
CA LEU A 157 20.79 3.05 4.64
C LEU A 157 21.55 3.53 3.40
N VAL A 158 21.74 2.64 2.42
CA VAL A 158 22.38 2.96 1.14
C VAL A 158 21.44 2.63 0.00
N ARG A 159 20.80 3.66 -0.55
CA ARG A 159 19.81 3.57 -1.65
C ARG A 159 18.68 2.57 -1.34
N PRO A 160 17.88 2.81 -0.27
CA PRO A 160 16.81 1.91 0.13
C PRO A 160 15.61 2.05 -0.80
N GLU A 161 15.66 1.41 -1.96
CA GLU A 161 14.66 1.48 -3.03
C GLU A 161 13.33 0.80 -2.66
N ASP A 162 13.41 -0.30 -1.93
CA ASP A 162 12.25 -1.11 -1.59
C ASP A 162 12.49 -1.94 -0.32
N GLY A 163 11.42 -2.52 0.21
CA GLY A 163 11.51 -3.38 1.38
C GLY A 163 10.20 -4.04 1.78
N VAL A 164 10.29 -4.92 2.79
CA VAL A 164 9.15 -5.66 3.35
C VAL A 164 9.20 -5.66 4.88
N ILE A 165 8.03 -5.82 5.51
CA ILE A 165 7.91 -6.06 6.96
C ILE A 165 7.73 -7.56 7.19
N LEU A 166 8.53 -8.13 8.08
CA LEU A 166 8.37 -9.52 8.54
C LEU A 166 7.28 -9.60 9.62
N ALA A 167 6.75 -10.81 9.84
CA ALA A 167 5.71 -11.04 10.86
C ALA A 167 6.13 -10.66 12.29
N ASP A 168 7.43 -10.62 12.59
CA ASP A 168 7.98 -10.19 13.88
C ASP A 168 8.21 -8.66 13.99
N GLY A 169 7.82 -7.90 12.96
CA GLY A 169 7.94 -6.45 12.89
C GLY A 169 9.29 -5.92 12.42
N ARG A 170 10.27 -6.79 12.11
CA ARG A 170 11.53 -6.35 11.48
C ARG A 170 11.29 -5.94 10.03
N LEU A 171 12.02 -4.91 9.59
CA LEU A 171 12.06 -4.53 8.17
C LEU A 171 13.22 -5.24 7.49
N LEU A 172 13.02 -5.70 6.26
CA LEU A 172 14.09 -6.03 5.32
C LEU A 172 14.07 -5.01 4.19
N VAL A 173 15.21 -4.37 3.93
CA VAL A 173 15.31 -3.23 3.02
C VAL A 173 16.48 -3.44 2.06
N ALA A 174 16.27 -3.12 0.79
CA ALA A 174 17.34 -3.13 -0.22
C ALA A 174 18.50 -2.22 0.23
N ASP A 175 19.73 -2.68 0.03
CA ASP A 175 20.92 -1.90 0.39
C ASP A 175 22.07 -2.22 -0.55
N GLN A 176 22.58 -1.23 -1.28
CA GLN A 176 23.64 -1.47 -2.27
C GLN A 176 24.92 -2.05 -1.67
N ALA A 177 25.26 -1.75 -0.40
CA ALA A 177 26.50 -2.26 0.19
C ALA A 177 26.39 -3.76 0.53
N HIS A 178 25.19 -4.23 0.89
CA HIS A 178 25.01 -5.58 1.45
C HIS A 178 24.06 -6.49 0.65
N GLY A 179 23.40 -5.97 -0.39
CA GLY A 179 22.28 -6.63 -1.06
C GLY A 179 20.97 -6.37 -0.32
N LEU A 180 20.93 -6.76 0.96
CA LEU A 180 19.77 -6.60 1.84
C LEU A 180 20.22 -6.36 3.29
N VAL A 181 19.47 -5.53 4.02
CA VAL A 181 19.71 -5.25 5.44
C VAL A 181 18.42 -5.44 6.22
N SER A 182 18.56 -5.78 7.51
CA SER A 182 17.45 -5.77 8.45
C SER A 182 17.49 -4.53 9.34
N LEU A 183 16.33 -3.96 9.63
CA LEU A 183 16.13 -2.96 10.68
C LEU A 183 15.23 -3.57 11.76
N ASP A 184 15.65 -3.50 13.02
CA ASP A 184 14.74 -3.79 14.14
C ASP A 184 13.74 -2.63 14.37
N THR A 185 12.82 -2.80 15.32
CA THR A 185 11.79 -1.79 15.62
C THR A 185 12.35 -0.45 16.13
N GLN A 186 13.63 -0.40 16.51
CA GLN A 186 14.34 0.81 16.93
C GLN A 186 15.19 1.42 15.81
N GLY A 187 15.24 0.78 14.63
CA GLY A 187 16.01 1.23 13.48
C GLY A 187 17.47 0.76 13.50
N LYS A 188 17.83 -0.22 14.33
CA LYS A 188 19.19 -0.75 14.31
C LYS A 188 19.42 -1.56 13.02
N LYS A 189 20.35 -1.07 12.19
CA LYS A 189 20.76 -1.72 10.93
C LYS A 189 21.72 -2.88 11.16
N GLN A 190 21.48 -3.98 10.44
CA GLN A 190 22.42 -5.10 10.29
C GLN A 190 22.34 -5.66 8.86
N PRO A 191 23.47 -6.12 8.26
CA PRO A 191 23.40 -6.92 7.04
C PRO A 191 22.50 -8.14 7.23
N PHE A 192 21.71 -8.50 6.22
CA PHE A 192 20.78 -9.63 6.30
C PHE A 192 20.88 -10.50 5.04
N GLY A 193 21.10 -11.80 5.23
CA GLY A 193 21.38 -12.72 4.12
C GLY A 193 22.87 -12.81 3.81
N ARG A 194 23.33 -14.03 3.50
CA ARG A 194 24.73 -14.31 3.12
C ARG A 194 25.00 -13.98 1.63
N PHE A 195 24.67 -12.75 1.22
CA PHE A 195 24.78 -12.27 -0.18
C PHE A 195 26.19 -12.39 -0.75
N ALA A 196 27.22 -12.00 0.02
CA ALA A 196 28.61 -12.10 -0.41
C ALA A 196 29.04 -13.55 -0.71
N GLU A 197 28.59 -14.51 0.11
CA GLU A 197 28.83 -15.95 -0.11
C GLU A 197 28.11 -16.46 -1.37
N ALA A 198 26.92 -15.93 -1.65
CA ALA A 198 26.15 -16.22 -2.86
C ALA A 198 26.71 -15.54 -4.12
N GLY A 199 27.74 -14.70 -3.99
CA GLY A 199 28.44 -14.05 -5.10
C GLY A 199 28.00 -12.62 -5.42
N TYR A 200 27.15 -12.01 -4.58
CA TYR A 200 26.84 -10.58 -4.68
C TYR A 200 28.09 -9.72 -4.46
N ARG A 201 28.28 -8.69 -5.28
CA ARG A 201 29.41 -7.77 -5.21
C ARG A 201 28.97 -6.35 -5.57
N HIS A 202 29.31 -5.39 -4.73
CA HIS A 202 29.20 -3.97 -5.00
C HIS A 202 30.54 -3.29 -4.71
N ALA A 203 31.26 -2.92 -5.77
CA ALA A 203 32.56 -2.27 -5.77
C ALA A 203 32.66 -1.32 -6.98
N PRO A 204 31.91 -0.21 -6.99
CA PRO A 204 31.90 0.73 -8.10
C PRO A 204 33.26 1.44 -8.29
N PRO A 205 33.60 1.90 -9.50
CA PRO A 205 32.78 1.78 -10.72
C PRO A 205 32.92 0.40 -11.40
N ALA A 206 33.89 -0.42 -11.00
CA ALA A 206 34.18 -1.69 -11.69
C ALA A 206 33.04 -2.72 -11.60
N HIS A 207 32.34 -2.75 -10.46
CA HIS A 207 31.21 -3.64 -10.21
C HIS A 207 30.10 -2.90 -9.48
N ALA A 208 29.16 -2.31 -10.21
CA ALA A 208 27.96 -1.71 -9.62
C ALA A 208 26.84 -2.75 -9.55
N ALA A 209 26.37 -3.01 -8.33
CA ALA A 209 25.13 -3.74 -8.08
C ALA A 209 24.06 -2.79 -7.58
N GLY A 210 22.82 -3.01 -8.01
CA GLY A 210 21.68 -2.17 -7.68
C GLY A 210 20.50 -2.99 -7.22
N PRO A 211 20.53 -3.57 -6.01
CA PRO A 211 19.32 -4.05 -5.35
C PRO A 211 18.22 -2.99 -5.48
N ASN A 212 17.05 -3.43 -5.93
CA ASN A 212 15.94 -2.56 -6.26
C ASN A 212 14.65 -3.10 -5.63
N GLY A 213 13.80 -3.81 -6.38
CA GLY A 213 12.58 -4.40 -5.84
C GLY A 213 12.85 -5.51 -4.81
N VAL A 214 12.08 -5.51 -3.72
CA VAL A 214 12.14 -6.47 -2.62
C VAL A 214 10.74 -6.98 -2.34
N ALA A 215 10.51 -8.29 -2.51
CA ALA A 215 9.18 -8.87 -2.37
C ALA A 215 9.17 -10.12 -1.49
N LEU A 216 8.20 -10.23 -0.59
CA LEU A 216 7.95 -11.44 0.19
C LEU A 216 7.24 -12.47 -0.70
N GLU A 217 7.74 -13.71 -0.72
CA GLU A 217 7.07 -14.81 -1.42
C GLU A 217 5.79 -15.24 -0.68
N PRO A 218 4.82 -15.86 -1.39
CA PRO A 218 3.57 -16.34 -0.77
C PRO A 218 3.74 -17.32 0.40
N ASP A 219 4.90 -17.96 0.53
CA ASP A 219 5.20 -18.86 1.65
C ASP A 219 5.50 -18.12 2.97
N GLY A 220 5.63 -16.79 2.94
CA GLY A 220 5.90 -15.93 4.10
C GLY A 220 7.29 -16.13 4.72
N VAL A 221 8.16 -16.91 4.08
CA VAL A 221 9.48 -17.30 4.59
C VAL A 221 10.60 -16.79 3.71
N HIS A 222 10.37 -16.66 2.40
CA HIS A 222 11.41 -16.24 1.47
C HIS A 222 11.17 -14.83 0.93
N VAL A 223 12.26 -14.10 0.71
CA VAL A 223 12.24 -12.77 0.12
C VAL A 223 13.05 -12.78 -1.16
N LEU A 224 12.49 -12.18 -2.20
CA LEU A 224 13.15 -11.92 -3.47
C LEU A 224 13.79 -10.53 -3.44
N VAL A 225 14.98 -10.40 -4.01
CA VAL A 225 15.65 -9.12 -4.26
C VAL A 225 16.07 -9.07 -5.72
N ALA A 226 15.47 -8.15 -6.47
CA ALA A 226 15.82 -7.87 -7.85
C ALA A 226 16.99 -6.89 -7.93
N ASP A 227 17.90 -7.08 -8.88
CA ASP A 227 19.04 -6.20 -9.11
C ASP A 227 18.94 -5.54 -10.49
N ILE A 228 18.67 -4.23 -10.48
CA ILE A 228 18.47 -3.44 -11.70
C ILE A 228 19.77 -3.21 -12.44
N PHE A 229 20.94 -3.41 -11.82
CA PHE A 229 22.22 -3.23 -12.50
C PHE A 229 22.78 -4.53 -13.04
N THR A 230 22.63 -5.63 -12.31
CA THR A 230 23.26 -6.91 -12.67
C THR A 230 22.31 -7.89 -13.36
N GLY A 231 20.99 -7.71 -13.23
CA GLY A 231 19.99 -8.66 -13.73
C GLY A 231 19.81 -9.89 -12.84
N ALA A 232 20.51 -9.96 -11.69
CA ALA A 232 20.33 -11.04 -10.74
C ALA A 232 19.00 -10.93 -10.00
N ILE A 233 18.35 -12.07 -9.78
CA ILE A 233 17.23 -12.20 -8.84
C ILE A 233 17.70 -13.12 -7.73
N TRP A 234 17.82 -12.56 -6.52
CA TRP A 234 18.24 -13.26 -5.33
C TRP A 234 17.03 -13.75 -4.54
N ARG A 235 17.13 -14.92 -3.93
CA ARG A 235 16.12 -15.48 -3.02
C ARG A 235 16.77 -15.75 -1.68
N VAL A 236 16.22 -15.14 -0.64
CA VAL A 236 16.72 -15.15 0.73
C VAL A 236 15.75 -15.92 1.63
N ASP A 237 16.23 -16.91 2.37
CA ASP A 237 15.43 -17.56 3.42
C ASP A 237 15.57 -16.75 4.73
N THR A 238 14.44 -16.23 5.23
CA THR A 238 14.44 -15.32 6.39
C THR A 238 14.77 -16.00 7.72
N ARG A 239 14.75 -17.34 7.80
CA ARG A 239 14.98 -18.11 9.03
C ARG A 239 16.46 -18.37 9.26
N ASN A 240 17.19 -18.70 8.19
CA ASN A 240 18.60 -19.09 8.25
C ASN A 240 19.54 -18.14 7.47
N GLN A 241 18.99 -17.14 6.77
CA GLN A 241 19.72 -16.15 5.97
C GLN A 241 20.49 -16.75 4.79
N ASP A 242 20.11 -17.95 4.34
CA ASP A 242 20.66 -18.56 3.13
C ASP A 242 20.22 -17.73 1.92
N VAL A 243 21.17 -17.44 1.03
CA VAL A 243 20.93 -16.69 -0.20
C VAL A 243 21.28 -17.55 -1.39
N THR A 244 20.36 -17.60 -2.36
CA THR A 244 20.57 -18.27 -3.64
C THR A 244 20.25 -17.31 -4.77
N ARG A 245 20.93 -17.45 -5.91
CA ARG A 245 20.54 -16.74 -7.13
C ARG A 245 19.46 -17.56 -7.82
N ALA A 246 18.22 -17.08 -7.74
CA ALA A 246 17.06 -17.74 -8.36
C ALA A 246 17.13 -17.66 -9.89
N TYR A 247 17.60 -16.53 -10.42
CA TYR A 247 17.79 -16.34 -11.85
C TYR A 247 18.85 -15.27 -12.15
N GLN A 248 19.41 -15.32 -13.35
CA GLN A 248 20.31 -14.32 -13.89
C GLN A 248 19.77 -13.89 -15.25
N HIS A 249 19.17 -12.72 -15.30
CA HIS A 249 18.71 -12.12 -16.54
C HIS A 249 19.87 -11.46 -17.30
N GLU A 250 19.73 -11.32 -18.61
CA GLU A 250 20.71 -10.68 -19.46
C GLU A 250 20.79 -9.17 -19.20
N PHE A 251 19.66 -8.57 -18.80
CA PHE A 251 19.52 -7.15 -18.49
C PHE A 251 19.15 -6.94 -17.02
N GLY A 252 19.22 -5.70 -16.56
CA GLY A 252 18.72 -5.31 -15.24
C GLY A 252 17.29 -5.77 -14.96
N VAL A 253 17.03 -6.23 -13.74
CA VAL A 253 15.69 -6.59 -13.26
C VAL A 253 15.25 -5.56 -12.22
N ASN A 254 14.10 -4.93 -12.43
CA ASN A 254 13.61 -3.89 -11.53
C ASN A 254 12.84 -4.48 -10.35
N ALA A 255 11.79 -5.27 -10.64
CA ALA A 255 10.98 -5.95 -9.65
C ALA A 255 10.85 -7.44 -9.99
N ALA A 256 10.69 -8.29 -8.97
CA ALA A 256 10.43 -9.72 -9.12
C ALA A 256 9.47 -10.22 -8.03
N ARG A 257 8.51 -11.07 -8.40
CA ARG A 257 7.54 -11.69 -7.50
C ARG A 257 7.25 -13.14 -7.88
N ARG A 258 6.83 -13.95 -6.91
CA ARG A 258 6.24 -15.26 -7.19
C ARG A 258 4.71 -15.22 -7.06
N ASP A 259 4.04 -15.91 -7.97
CA ASP A 259 2.62 -16.23 -7.84
C ASP A 259 2.41 -17.48 -6.96
N SER A 260 1.15 -17.82 -6.64
CA SER A 260 0.82 -18.99 -5.82
C SER A 260 1.26 -20.33 -6.42
N THR A 261 1.51 -20.39 -7.73
CA THR A 261 2.01 -21.59 -8.41
C THR A 261 3.51 -21.80 -8.20
N GLY A 262 4.21 -20.78 -7.70
CA GLY A 262 5.66 -20.74 -7.56
C GLY A 262 6.40 -20.24 -8.81
N ALA A 263 5.67 -19.73 -9.81
CA ALA A 263 6.29 -19.14 -10.99
C ALA A 263 6.87 -17.77 -10.65
N LEU A 264 8.05 -17.45 -11.19
CA LEU A 264 8.73 -16.19 -10.95
C LEU A 264 8.41 -15.21 -12.08
N TRP A 265 7.79 -14.09 -11.75
CA TRP A 265 7.52 -12.97 -12.65
C TRP A 265 8.47 -11.83 -12.37
N PHE A 266 8.95 -11.15 -13.41
CA PHE A 266 9.86 -10.03 -13.21
C PHE A 266 9.81 -9.02 -14.36
N THR A 267 10.19 -7.78 -14.04
CA THR A 267 10.21 -6.66 -14.96
C THR A 267 11.63 -6.27 -15.36
N GLN A 268 11.77 -5.88 -16.61
CA GLN A 268 12.96 -5.25 -17.16
C GLN A 268 12.59 -3.81 -17.50
N SER A 269 13.22 -2.83 -16.83
CA SER A 269 13.01 -1.42 -17.15
C SER A 269 13.51 -1.10 -18.56
N THR A 270 14.72 -1.52 -18.88
CA THR A 270 15.35 -1.24 -20.16
C THR A 270 16.43 -2.27 -20.46
N ARG A 271 17.03 -2.23 -21.66
CA ARG A 271 18.14 -3.11 -22.03
C ARG A 271 19.48 -2.58 -21.52
N ASN A 272 19.65 -2.52 -20.20
CA ASN A 272 20.91 -2.15 -19.54
C ASN A 272 21.72 -3.40 -19.15
N GLN A 273 23.03 -3.37 -19.41
CA GLN A 273 23.95 -4.49 -19.15
C GLN A 273 25.28 -4.00 -18.57
N PRO A 274 25.98 -4.80 -17.76
CA PRO A 274 27.35 -4.50 -17.33
C PRO A 274 28.31 -4.35 -18.52
N PRO A 275 29.38 -3.51 -18.39
CA PRO A 275 29.73 -2.73 -17.20
C PRO A 275 28.96 -1.41 -17.06
N ASP A 276 28.36 -0.88 -18.13
CA ASP A 276 27.75 0.46 -18.18
C ASP A 276 26.26 0.48 -17.79
N SER A 277 25.83 -0.51 -17.00
CA SER A 277 24.42 -0.78 -16.71
C SER A 277 23.70 0.42 -16.08
N GLU A 278 24.31 1.05 -15.09
CA GLU A 278 23.76 2.21 -14.40
C GLU A 278 23.61 3.41 -15.34
N ALA A 279 24.66 3.73 -16.11
CA ALA A 279 24.63 4.82 -17.08
C ALA A 279 23.55 4.59 -18.16
N ARG A 280 23.41 3.35 -18.65
CA ARG A 280 22.38 2.98 -19.63
C ARG A 280 20.97 3.03 -19.03
N MET A 281 20.80 2.68 -17.76
CA MET A 281 19.53 2.79 -17.05
C MET A 281 19.09 4.26 -16.97
N PHE A 282 19.96 5.17 -16.50
CA PHE A 282 19.64 6.59 -16.45
C PHE A 282 19.44 7.21 -17.85
N ALA A 283 20.20 6.78 -18.86
CA ALA A 283 19.96 7.22 -20.24
C ALA A 283 18.54 6.87 -20.74
N ALA A 284 17.98 5.72 -20.34
CA ALA A 284 16.60 5.38 -20.70
C ALA A 284 15.54 6.24 -20.01
N VAL A 285 15.81 6.81 -18.82
CA VAL A 285 14.93 7.83 -18.21
C VAL A 285 14.86 9.08 -19.11
N ASN A 286 15.91 9.33 -19.88
CA ASN A 286 15.98 10.44 -20.81
C ASN A 286 15.30 10.11 -22.15
N GLU A 287 15.77 9.05 -22.79
CA GLU A 287 15.41 8.67 -24.16
C GLU A 287 14.05 7.96 -24.25
N ALA A 288 13.58 7.43 -23.12
CA ALA A 288 12.35 6.64 -23.01
C ALA A 288 12.21 5.55 -24.10
N PRO A 289 13.25 4.71 -24.33
CA PRO A 289 13.15 3.61 -25.29
C PRO A 289 12.02 2.66 -24.89
N ARG A 290 11.39 2.06 -25.90
CA ARG A 290 10.34 1.04 -25.70
C ARG A 290 10.95 -0.35 -25.64
N ASP A 291 11.92 -0.53 -24.75
CA ASP A 291 12.64 -1.80 -24.60
C ASP A 291 12.48 -2.42 -23.19
N GLY A 292 11.53 -1.91 -22.43
CA GLY A 292 11.05 -2.55 -21.21
C GLY A 292 10.19 -3.78 -21.51
N ALA A 293 10.14 -4.72 -20.57
CA ALA A 293 9.47 -5.99 -20.77
C ALA A 293 9.02 -6.64 -19.45
N LEU A 294 8.04 -7.54 -19.56
CA LEU A 294 7.59 -8.45 -18.49
C LEU A 294 7.94 -9.88 -18.88
N PHE A 295 8.54 -10.61 -17.95
CA PHE A 295 8.95 -12.00 -18.13
C PHE A 295 8.34 -12.90 -17.06
N ARG A 296 8.26 -14.20 -17.39
CA ARG A 296 7.85 -15.26 -16.47
C ARG A 296 8.82 -16.43 -16.56
N ILE A 297 9.12 -17.05 -15.44
CA ILE A 297 9.80 -18.35 -15.36
C ILE A 297 8.84 -19.32 -14.68
N ALA A 298 8.49 -20.40 -15.37
CA ALA A 298 7.62 -21.43 -14.81
C ALA A 298 8.22 -22.06 -13.53
N PRO A 299 7.39 -22.62 -12.65
CA PRO A 299 7.88 -23.31 -11.45
C PRO A 299 8.89 -24.40 -11.83
N ALA A 300 9.95 -24.54 -11.05
CA ALA A 300 11.03 -25.48 -11.38
C ALA A 300 10.53 -26.93 -11.43
N THR A 301 10.62 -27.56 -12.61
CA THR A 301 10.54 -29.02 -12.75
C THR A 301 11.92 -29.62 -12.48
N SER A 302 11.97 -30.73 -11.73
CA SER A 302 13.23 -31.36 -11.32
C SER A 302 14.17 -31.59 -12.51
N GLY A 303 15.37 -30.98 -12.45
CA GLY A 303 16.44 -31.15 -13.44
C GLY A 303 16.42 -30.19 -14.63
N SER A 304 15.44 -29.28 -14.74
CA SER A 304 15.39 -28.28 -15.82
C SER A 304 15.99 -26.95 -15.38
N ALA A 305 16.80 -26.32 -16.24
CA ALA A 305 17.24 -24.96 -16.02
C ALA A 305 16.05 -23.99 -16.14
N PRO A 306 16.00 -22.91 -15.33
CA PRO A 306 14.96 -21.90 -15.46
C PRO A 306 15.05 -21.21 -16.83
N VAL A 307 13.90 -21.07 -17.49
CA VAL A 307 13.77 -20.38 -18.79
C VAL A 307 12.86 -19.18 -18.61
N ALA A 308 13.35 -17.98 -18.93
CA ALA A 308 12.53 -16.78 -18.94
C ALA A 308 11.74 -16.67 -20.26
N GLU A 309 10.43 -16.72 -20.15
CA GLU A 309 9.47 -16.49 -21.21
C GLU A 309 9.11 -15.01 -21.27
N LEU A 310 9.26 -14.38 -22.42
CA LEU A 310 8.80 -13.01 -22.66
C LEU A 310 7.27 -13.01 -22.70
N LYS A 311 6.63 -12.27 -21.79
CA LYS A 311 5.16 -12.19 -21.67
C LYS A 311 4.60 -10.89 -22.25
N ALA A 312 5.33 -9.79 -22.12
CA ALA A 312 5.01 -8.52 -22.78
C ALA A 312 6.28 -7.76 -23.14
N SER A 313 6.30 -7.15 -24.33
CA SER A 313 7.38 -6.30 -24.84
C SER A 313 6.91 -4.87 -25.05
N ASP A 314 7.83 -4.02 -25.52
CA ASP A 314 7.57 -2.64 -25.93
C ASP A 314 6.98 -1.77 -24.80
N LEU A 315 7.39 -2.07 -23.57
CA LEU A 315 6.99 -1.32 -22.38
C LEU A 315 7.90 -0.11 -22.18
N ASN A 316 7.32 0.98 -21.67
CA ASN A 316 7.99 2.23 -21.40
C ASN A 316 8.57 2.23 -19.97
N PHE A 317 9.77 1.65 -19.82
CA PHE A 317 10.47 1.60 -18.54
C PHE A 317 9.65 0.83 -17.48
N ALA A 318 9.50 -0.48 -17.70
CA ALA A 318 8.69 -1.34 -16.83
C ALA A 318 9.35 -1.53 -15.46
N ASN A 319 8.72 -1.00 -14.42
CA ASN A 319 9.25 -1.01 -13.05
C ASN A 319 8.43 -1.94 -12.15
N GLY A 320 7.58 -1.40 -11.27
CA GLY A 320 6.80 -2.17 -10.32
C GLY A 320 5.88 -3.18 -10.99
N LEU A 321 5.67 -4.28 -10.28
CA LEU A 321 4.81 -5.40 -10.66
C LEU A 321 3.95 -5.78 -9.47
N ALA A 322 2.66 -6.06 -9.69
CA ALA A 322 1.77 -6.66 -8.70
C ALA A 322 0.87 -7.73 -9.36
N ILE A 323 0.54 -8.78 -8.63
CA ILE A 323 -0.29 -9.90 -9.10
C ILE A 323 -1.50 -10.00 -8.17
N ASP A 324 -2.70 -9.87 -8.72
CA ASP A 324 -3.97 -10.10 -8.02
C ASP A 324 -4.59 -11.39 -8.56
N GLU A 325 -4.26 -12.52 -7.92
CA GLU A 325 -4.80 -13.83 -8.29
C GLU A 325 -6.28 -13.97 -7.95
N ALA A 326 -6.85 -13.13 -7.08
CA ALA A 326 -8.28 -13.14 -6.79
C ALA A 326 -9.09 -12.44 -7.89
N ALA A 327 -8.51 -11.43 -8.53
CA ALA A 327 -9.08 -10.72 -9.68
C ALA A 327 -8.61 -11.26 -11.05
N ASP A 328 -7.76 -12.29 -11.06
CA ASP A 328 -7.09 -12.81 -12.26
C ASP A 328 -6.40 -11.68 -13.05
N GLN A 329 -5.64 -10.81 -12.37
CA GLN A 329 -4.94 -9.67 -12.98
C GLN A 329 -3.45 -9.62 -12.63
N ILE A 330 -2.67 -9.08 -13.56
CA ILE A 330 -1.29 -8.64 -13.32
C ILE A 330 -1.12 -7.19 -13.74
N TYR A 331 -0.48 -6.38 -12.89
CA TYR A 331 -0.29 -4.96 -13.06
C TYR A 331 1.19 -4.64 -13.26
N VAL A 332 1.50 -3.72 -14.16
CA VAL A 332 2.87 -3.25 -14.44
C VAL A 332 2.88 -1.73 -14.47
N ALA A 333 3.83 -1.14 -13.75
CA ALA A 333 4.10 0.29 -13.82
C ALA A 333 5.02 0.63 -15.00
N GLU A 334 4.57 1.51 -15.88
CA GLU A 334 5.39 2.08 -16.95
C GLU A 334 5.79 3.51 -16.56
N THR A 335 6.95 3.65 -15.93
CA THR A 335 7.40 4.93 -15.36
C THR A 335 7.51 6.01 -16.42
N MET A 336 8.15 5.71 -17.55
CA MET A 336 8.27 6.67 -18.66
C MET A 336 7.02 6.70 -19.55
N GLY A 337 6.06 5.78 -19.32
CA GLY A 337 4.76 5.77 -19.96
C GLY A 337 3.69 6.59 -19.20
N ASN A 338 4.00 7.05 -17.98
CA ASN A 338 3.08 7.72 -17.06
C ASN A 338 1.75 6.97 -16.88
N ARG A 339 1.83 5.64 -16.74
CA ARG A 339 0.65 4.79 -16.62
C ARG A 339 0.91 3.48 -15.89
N ILE A 340 -0.14 2.94 -15.27
CA ILE A 340 -0.24 1.54 -14.91
C ILE A 340 -0.98 0.81 -16.02
N ILE A 341 -0.39 -0.26 -16.53
CA ILE A 341 -1.07 -1.20 -17.42
C ILE A 341 -1.39 -2.48 -16.67
N HIS A 342 -2.38 -3.21 -17.17
CA HIS A 342 -2.73 -4.51 -16.63
C HIS A 342 -3.12 -5.49 -17.74
N PHE A 343 -3.10 -6.77 -17.37
CA PHE A 343 -3.49 -7.88 -18.22
C PHE A 343 -4.35 -8.83 -17.39
N PRO A 344 -5.45 -9.39 -17.96
CA PRO A 344 -6.02 -10.61 -17.44
C PRO A 344 -4.93 -11.69 -17.38
N LEU A 345 -4.83 -12.41 -16.27
CA LEU A 345 -3.80 -13.40 -16.00
C LEU A 345 -4.46 -14.75 -15.69
N SER A 346 -4.03 -15.80 -16.39
CA SER A 346 -4.21 -17.17 -15.92
C SER A 346 -2.96 -17.59 -15.16
N ALA A 347 -2.99 -17.62 -13.82
CA ALA A 347 -1.83 -18.02 -13.01
C ALA A 347 -1.37 -19.45 -13.34
N ALA A 348 -2.32 -20.36 -13.58
CA ALA A 348 -2.07 -21.77 -13.89
C ALA A 348 -1.23 -21.98 -15.16
N THR A 349 -1.50 -21.21 -16.23
CA THR A 349 -0.78 -21.32 -17.50
C THR A 349 0.28 -20.24 -17.68
N GLY A 350 0.19 -19.15 -16.92
CA GLY A 350 0.95 -17.93 -17.12
C GLY A 350 0.54 -17.15 -18.36
N GLU A 351 -0.61 -17.44 -18.98
CA GLU A 351 -1.10 -16.71 -20.15
C GLU A 351 -1.62 -15.32 -19.77
N LEU A 352 -1.32 -14.34 -20.62
CA LEU A 352 -1.83 -12.97 -20.49
C LEU A 352 -2.88 -12.72 -21.55
N GLY A 353 -3.98 -12.08 -21.13
CA GLY A 353 -4.99 -11.53 -22.02
C GLY A 353 -4.54 -10.22 -22.67
N GLU A 354 -5.51 -9.46 -23.15
CA GLU A 354 -5.27 -8.17 -23.80
C GLU A 354 -4.70 -7.13 -22.80
N ARG A 355 -3.64 -6.43 -23.22
CA ARG A 355 -3.07 -5.30 -22.48
C ARG A 355 -4.06 -4.14 -22.41
N ARG A 356 -4.31 -3.62 -21.21
CA ARG A 356 -5.15 -2.44 -20.98
C ARG A 356 -4.43 -1.41 -20.12
N VAL A 357 -4.79 -0.14 -20.28
CA VAL A 357 -4.36 0.93 -19.37
C VAL A 357 -5.36 0.98 -18.23
N LEU A 358 -4.87 0.79 -17.01
CA LEU A 358 -5.69 0.93 -15.80
C LEU A 358 -5.82 2.42 -15.43
N ALA A 359 -4.67 3.08 -15.26
CA ALA A 359 -4.62 4.45 -14.75
C ALA A 359 -3.46 5.22 -15.37
N SER A 360 -3.68 6.51 -15.61
CA SER A 360 -2.64 7.46 -16.03
C SER A 360 -2.24 8.32 -14.84
N LEU A 361 -0.97 8.22 -14.43
CA LEU A 361 -0.38 8.96 -13.30
C LEU A 361 1.09 9.21 -13.55
N ARG A 362 1.65 10.21 -12.88
CA ARG A 362 3.03 10.64 -13.10
C ARG A 362 4.01 9.58 -12.60
N THR A 363 4.93 9.20 -13.48
CA THR A 363 6.10 8.37 -13.18
C THR A 363 5.83 7.24 -12.19
N PRO A 364 4.88 6.32 -12.42
CA PRO A 364 4.65 5.23 -11.49
C PRO A 364 5.89 4.32 -11.42
N ASP A 365 6.26 3.87 -10.23
CA ASP A 365 7.43 3.02 -10.00
C ASP A 365 7.04 1.74 -9.28
N ASN A 366 7.46 1.50 -8.03
CA ASN A 366 6.99 0.33 -7.29
C ASN A 366 5.48 0.41 -6.99
N ILE A 367 4.83 -0.75 -7.06
CA ILE A 367 3.40 -0.92 -6.82
C ILE A 367 3.15 -2.12 -5.90
N GLU A 368 2.15 -1.98 -5.03
CA GLU A 368 1.74 -3.02 -4.07
C GLU A 368 0.22 -3.09 -3.97
N LEU A 369 -0.32 -4.30 -3.82
CA LEU A 369 -1.75 -4.50 -3.54
C LEU A 369 -1.99 -4.47 -2.04
N ASP A 370 -3.02 -3.75 -1.60
CA ASP A 370 -3.53 -3.88 -0.25
C ASP A 370 -4.51 -5.06 -0.12
N GLY A 371 -4.86 -5.42 1.13
CA GLY A 371 -5.80 -6.51 1.41
C GLY A 371 -7.24 -6.28 0.91
N ARG A 372 -7.52 -5.14 0.26
CA ARG A 372 -8.80 -4.83 -0.38
C ARG A 372 -8.71 -4.85 -1.91
N GLY A 373 -7.56 -5.22 -2.47
CA GLY A 373 -7.32 -5.23 -3.91
C GLY A 373 -7.10 -3.85 -4.52
N ARG A 374 -6.84 -2.81 -3.72
CA ARG A 374 -6.43 -1.49 -4.25
C ARG A 374 -4.92 -1.48 -4.49
N LEU A 375 -4.49 -0.73 -5.49
CA LEU A 375 -3.09 -0.65 -5.86
C LEU A 375 -2.45 0.62 -5.30
N TRP A 376 -1.55 0.46 -4.35
CA TRP A 376 -0.63 1.53 -3.92
C TRP A 376 0.45 1.72 -4.96
N VAL A 377 0.73 2.98 -5.30
CA VAL A 377 1.70 3.32 -6.35
C VAL A 377 2.62 4.42 -5.86
N ALA A 378 3.92 4.14 -5.87
CA ALA A 378 4.94 5.14 -5.69
C ALA A 378 5.19 5.93 -6.98
N SER A 379 5.51 7.21 -6.82
CA SER A 379 5.86 8.11 -7.91
C SER A 379 7.16 8.82 -7.59
N PRO A 380 8.30 8.41 -8.17
CA PRO A 380 9.60 8.91 -7.79
C PRO A 380 9.71 10.38 -8.12
N VAL A 381 9.47 10.71 -9.40
CA VAL A 381 9.60 12.08 -9.90
C VAL A 381 8.35 12.88 -9.58
N GLY A 382 7.17 12.27 -9.37
CA GLY A 382 6.02 12.99 -8.82
C GLY A 382 6.10 13.23 -7.31
N ASN A 383 7.06 12.59 -6.62
CA ASN A 383 7.24 12.62 -5.17
C ASN A 383 5.93 12.44 -4.41
N ALA A 384 5.26 11.32 -4.68
CA ALA A 384 3.96 11.04 -4.09
C ALA A 384 3.72 9.55 -3.95
N LEU A 385 2.81 9.21 -3.05
CA LEU A 385 2.09 7.94 -3.08
C LEU A 385 0.66 8.16 -3.54
N TYR A 386 0.23 7.33 -4.48
CA TYR A 386 -1.13 7.25 -4.96
C TYR A 386 -1.78 5.95 -4.54
N VAL A 387 -3.10 5.93 -4.53
CA VAL A 387 -3.90 4.71 -4.45
C VAL A 387 -4.82 4.68 -5.65
N VAL A 388 -4.77 3.59 -6.39
CA VAL A 388 -5.59 3.33 -7.57
C VAL A 388 -6.64 2.28 -7.21
N ASP A 389 -7.90 2.58 -7.52
CA ASP A 389 -8.97 1.60 -7.52
C ASP A 389 -8.82 0.71 -8.77
N THR A 390 -8.64 -0.59 -8.57
CA THR A 390 -8.29 -1.54 -9.64
C THR A 390 -9.46 -1.89 -10.56
N GLN A 391 -10.69 -1.53 -10.19
CA GLN A 391 -11.89 -1.79 -11.00
C GLN A 391 -12.19 -0.61 -11.94
N SER A 392 -12.07 0.61 -11.42
CA SER A 392 -12.39 1.84 -12.15
C SER A 392 -11.18 2.53 -12.78
N GLY A 393 -9.97 2.31 -12.23
CA GLY A 393 -8.77 3.06 -12.59
C GLY A 393 -8.70 4.46 -11.99
N GLU A 394 -9.70 4.88 -11.22
CA GLU A 394 -9.66 6.15 -10.48
C GLU A 394 -8.58 6.10 -9.41
N TRP A 395 -7.97 7.26 -9.13
CA TRP A 395 -6.89 7.32 -8.16
C TRP A 395 -6.89 8.61 -7.36
N THR A 396 -6.30 8.54 -6.17
CA THR A 396 -6.14 9.67 -5.25
C THR A 396 -4.72 9.76 -4.71
N THR A 397 -4.30 10.96 -4.32
CA THR A 397 -3.02 11.18 -3.65
C THR A 397 -3.17 10.91 -2.15
N ALA A 398 -2.46 9.90 -1.66
CA ALA A 398 -2.43 9.57 -0.24
C ALA A 398 -1.30 10.28 0.51
N PHE A 399 -0.15 10.47 -0.14
CA PHE A 399 1.00 11.15 0.43
C PHE A 399 1.66 12.03 -0.62
N HIS A 400 2.00 13.27 -0.27
CA HIS A 400 2.81 14.16 -1.10
C HIS A 400 3.46 15.21 -0.20
N PRO A 401 4.77 15.15 0.04
CA PRO A 401 5.47 16.15 0.83
C PRO A 401 5.65 17.41 -0.01
N GLN A 402 4.66 18.29 0.09
CA GLN A 402 4.60 19.52 -0.71
C GLN A 402 5.87 20.37 -0.51
N ALA A 403 6.65 20.53 -1.56
CA ALA A 403 7.75 21.49 -1.64
C ALA A 403 7.62 22.29 -2.94
N GLU A 404 7.59 23.63 -2.86
CA GLU A 404 7.44 24.49 -4.05
C GLU A 404 8.51 24.23 -5.12
N ALA A 405 9.74 23.92 -4.70
CA ALA A 405 10.82 23.56 -5.59
C ALA A 405 10.49 22.31 -6.44
N TYR A 406 9.82 21.34 -5.81
CA TYR A 406 9.43 20.09 -6.45
C TYR A 406 8.30 20.31 -7.47
N ALA A 407 7.34 21.18 -7.14
CA ALA A 407 6.29 21.57 -8.09
C ALA A 407 6.87 22.24 -9.35
N ARG A 408 7.88 23.11 -9.20
CA ARG A 408 8.56 23.74 -10.34
C ARG A 408 9.37 22.74 -11.17
N MET A 409 10.09 21.84 -10.50
CA MET A 409 10.79 20.75 -11.17
C MET A 409 9.84 19.89 -11.99
N MET A 410 8.63 19.62 -11.48
CA MET A 410 7.64 18.83 -12.19
C MET A 410 7.06 19.49 -13.43
N VAL A 411 6.80 20.80 -13.38
CA VAL A 411 6.41 21.55 -14.58
C VAL A 411 7.50 21.47 -15.64
N GLU A 412 8.77 21.57 -15.24
CA GLU A 412 9.88 21.46 -16.18
C GLU A 412 10.07 20.01 -16.70
N TRP A 413 9.87 19.00 -15.86
CA TRP A 413 9.88 17.59 -16.27
C TRP A 413 8.84 17.31 -17.37
N GLU A 414 7.62 17.82 -17.20
CA GLU A 414 6.53 17.68 -18.18
C GLU A 414 6.88 18.42 -19.48
N ARG A 415 7.30 19.69 -19.39
CA ARG A 415 7.71 20.48 -20.56
C ARG A 415 8.80 19.77 -21.37
N ARG A 416 9.83 19.24 -20.71
CA ARG A 416 10.91 18.51 -21.38
C ARG A 416 10.43 17.19 -21.98
N THR A 417 9.48 16.52 -21.32
CA THR A 417 8.85 15.31 -21.84
C THR A 417 8.15 15.58 -23.16
N ASP A 418 7.33 16.62 -23.22
CA ASP A 418 6.55 16.99 -24.41
C ASP A 418 7.44 17.43 -25.58
N LEU A 419 8.58 18.05 -25.28
CA LEU A 419 9.52 18.56 -26.28
C LEU A 419 10.64 17.57 -26.64
N GLY A 420 10.70 16.41 -26.01
CA GLY A 420 11.79 15.43 -26.19
C GLY A 420 13.16 15.95 -25.73
N GLU A 421 13.18 16.89 -24.79
CA GLU A 421 14.41 17.47 -24.24
C GLU A 421 14.99 16.60 -23.11
N PRO A 422 16.31 16.70 -22.84
CA PRO A 422 16.90 15.87 -21.80
C PRO A 422 16.39 16.17 -20.38
N ARG A 423 15.90 15.15 -19.65
CA ARG A 423 15.34 15.25 -18.29
C ARG A 423 16.37 15.05 -17.17
N LEU A 424 17.42 14.26 -17.41
CA LEU A 424 18.47 13.99 -16.40
C LEU A 424 19.11 15.25 -15.79
N PRO A 425 19.29 16.38 -16.51
CA PRO A 425 19.80 17.61 -15.89
C PRO A 425 18.91 18.19 -14.78
N LEU A 426 17.66 17.73 -14.65
CA LEU A 426 16.78 18.10 -13.53
C LEU A 426 17.15 17.39 -12.22
N PHE A 427 18.00 16.35 -12.29
CA PHE A 427 18.38 15.54 -11.14
C PHE A 427 19.45 16.25 -10.33
N GLY A 428 19.01 17.10 -9.41
CA GLY A 428 19.85 17.80 -8.45
C GLY A 428 20.13 16.97 -7.18
N PRO A 429 20.97 17.49 -6.26
CA PRO A 429 21.30 16.82 -4.99
C PRO A 429 20.08 16.42 -4.15
N ASP A 430 19.03 17.25 -4.15
CA ASP A 430 17.83 17.05 -3.32
C ASP A 430 17.06 15.78 -3.68
N MET A 431 17.15 15.29 -4.93
CA MET A 431 16.49 14.05 -5.35
C MET A 431 17.09 12.80 -4.70
N TRP A 432 18.32 12.91 -4.20
CA TRP A 432 19.05 11.88 -3.47
C TRP A 432 18.92 12.03 -1.94
N SER A 433 18.10 12.97 -1.47
CA SER A 433 17.73 13.06 -0.06
C SER A 433 16.60 12.08 0.27
N SER A 434 16.37 11.78 1.55
CA SER A 434 15.21 10.97 1.93
C SER A 434 13.88 11.70 1.67
N MET A 435 13.84 13.02 1.90
CA MET A 435 12.68 13.88 1.66
C MET A 435 13.09 15.33 1.36
N PRO A 436 12.49 16.01 0.37
CA PRO A 436 11.43 15.56 -0.54
C PRO A 436 12.00 14.78 -1.74
N GLY A 437 13.06 13.99 -1.56
CA GLY A 437 13.68 13.22 -2.64
C GLY A 437 12.75 12.22 -3.33
N LEU A 438 13.33 11.37 -4.17
CA LEU A 438 12.57 10.41 -4.97
C LEU A 438 11.80 9.41 -4.09
N VAL A 439 10.48 9.29 -4.34
CA VAL A 439 9.60 8.28 -3.72
C VAL A 439 9.57 7.05 -4.62
N THR A 440 10.50 6.11 -4.41
CA THR A 440 10.67 4.97 -5.34
C THR A 440 9.77 3.79 -5.01
N GLY A 441 9.33 3.69 -3.76
CA GLY A 441 8.41 2.64 -3.32
C GLY A 441 7.75 2.91 -1.97
N MET A 442 7.17 1.85 -1.43
CA MET A 442 6.49 1.84 -0.15
C MET A 442 6.61 0.46 0.49
N ILE A 443 6.67 0.44 1.83
CA ILE A 443 6.61 -0.78 2.60
C ILE A 443 5.26 -0.83 3.30
N LEU A 444 4.43 -1.82 2.97
CA LEU A 444 3.12 -2.02 3.59
C LEU A 444 3.24 -2.68 4.97
N SER A 445 2.45 -2.24 5.94
CA SER A 445 2.20 -2.97 7.17
C SER A 445 1.29 -4.19 6.92
N PRO A 446 1.21 -5.13 7.87
CA PRO A 446 0.37 -6.33 7.74
C PRO A 446 -1.13 -6.05 7.50
N ASP A 447 -1.61 -4.85 7.82
CA ASP A 447 -2.98 -4.38 7.53
C ASP A 447 -3.16 -3.81 6.11
N GLY A 448 -2.10 -3.86 5.29
CA GLY A 448 -2.09 -3.39 3.90
C GLY A 448 -2.00 -1.88 3.73
N GLN A 449 -1.64 -1.11 4.77
CA GLN A 449 -1.39 0.33 4.64
C GLN A 449 0.12 0.62 4.50
N PRO A 450 0.54 1.65 3.75
CA PRO A 450 1.94 2.05 3.75
C PRO A 450 2.38 2.52 5.14
N ALA A 451 3.38 1.85 5.69
CA ALA A 451 4.04 2.24 6.93
C ALA A 451 5.31 3.07 6.68
N TYR A 452 5.95 2.85 5.53
CA TYR A 452 7.16 3.56 5.12
C TYR A 452 7.14 3.91 3.64
N VAL A 453 7.78 5.03 3.29
CA VAL A 453 8.20 5.37 1.94
C VAL A 453 9.69 5.09 1.79
N THR A 454 10.04 4.53 0.64
CA THR A 454 11.42 4.21 0.23
C THR A 454 11.89 5.23 -0.83
N GLY A 455 13.20 5.26 -1.08
CA GLY A 455 13.79 6.27 -1.96
C GLY A 455 15.29 6.04 -2.19
N LEU A 456 15.94 6.99 -2.88
CA LEU A 456 17.37 6.90 -3.20
C LEU A 456 18.30 7.49 -2.13
N GLY A 457 17.74 7.99 -1.03
CA GLY A 457 18.49 8.62 0.05
C GLY A 457 19.15 7.63 1.00
N ASN A 458 19.24 8.04 2.26
CA ASN A 458 19.93 7.29 3.31
C ASN A 458 19.03 6.87 4.48
N ALA A 459 17.72 7.13 4.36
CA ALA A 459 16.71 6.71 5.32
C ALA A 459 15.37 6.51 4.59
N LEU A 460 14.52 5.65 5.15
CA LEU A 460 13.09 5.60 4.86
C LEU A 460 12.38 6.78 5.51
N VAL A 461 11.14 7.01 5.09
CA VAL A 461 10.23 7.98 5.69
C VAL A 461 9.09 7.21 6.32
N LYS A 462 8.96 7.31 7.64
CA LYS A 462 7.86 6.70 8.37
C LYS A 462 6.58 7.47 8.06
N LEU A 463 5.49 6.73 7.82
CA LEU A 463 4.17 7.28 7.56
C LEU A 463 3.24 7.02 8.74
N GLU A 464 2.33 7.95 8.96
CA GLU A 464 1.18 7.78 9.84
C GLU A 464 -0.06 8.39 9.21
N ALA A 465 -1.25 7.94 9.64
CA ALA A 465 -2.49 8.57 9.23
C ALA A 465 -2.50 10.03 9.70
N ALA A 466 -2.69 10.96 8.77
CA ALA A 466 -2.99 12.33 9.11
C ALA A 466 -4.28 12.32 9.94
N GLY A 467 -4.21 12.83 11.17
CA GLY A 467 -5.41 13.04 11.98
C GLY A 467 -6.44 13.81 11.14
N THR A 468 -7.72 13.47 11.27
CA THR A 468 -8.79 14.24 10.63
C THR A 468 -8.52 15.72 10.88
N PRO A 469 -8.42 16.58 9.84
CA PRO A 469 -8.35 18.01 10.08
C PRO A 469 -9.57 18.35 10.92
N THR A 470 -9.33 18.76 12.16
CA THR A 470 -10.37 19.34 12.99
C THR A 470 -10.80 20.60 12.22
N PRO A 471 -12.06 20.67 11.74
CA PRO A 471 -12.51 21.82 10.95
C PRO A 471 -12.41 23.14 11.72
#